data_AF-A0A6V7L0L9-F1
#
_entry.id   AF-A0A6V7L0L9-F1
#
_cell.length_a   1.000
_cell.length_b   1.000
_cell.length_c   1.000
_cell.angle_alpha   90.00
_cell.angle_beta   90.00
_cell.angle_gamma   90.00
#
_symmetry.space_group_name_H-M   'P 1'
#
loop_
_entity.id
_entity.type
_entity.pdbx_description
1 polymer ?
#
loop_
_entity_poly.entity_id
_entity_poly.type
_entity_poly.pdbx_seq_one_letter_code
_entity_poly.pdbx_strand_id
1 'polypeptide(L)'
;WKHARSQWKFEKLKQIWLMDHLLDDKSVPNDIFPTVLEYFEGCKGMARETLLKKGMDVIKKYELQQQQEDLEEEAVRESVEYQRARQLLQALPTET
;
A
#
# COMPACT_ATOMS: atom_id res chain seq x y z
N TRP A 1 -18.33 -1.46 0.78
CA TRP A 1 -18.10 -2.40 1.89
C TRP A 1 -18.28 -1.70 3.23
N LYS A 2 -17.61 -0.55 3.45
CA LYS A 2 -17.66 0.26 4.67
C LYS A 2 -19.04 0.84 5.03
N HIS A 3 -19.69 1.57 4.11
CA HIS A 3 -20.95 2.28 4.41
C HIS A 3 -22.23 1.59 3.95
N ALA A 4 -22.14 0.61 3.05
CA ALA A 4 -23.29 -0.11 2.49
C ALA A 4 -22.97 -1.61 2.43
N ARG A 5 -22.84 -2.24 3.61
CA ARG A 5 -22.41 -3.64 3.72
C ARG A 5 -23.39 -4.62 3.07
N SER A 6 -24.68 -4.32 3.11
CA SER A 6 -25.77 -5.11 2.52
C SER A 6 -25.79 -5.09 0.99
N GLN A 7 -25.33 -4.00 0.37
CA GLN A 7 -25.24 -3.84 -1.08
C GLN A 7 -23.85 -4.19 -1.62
N TRP A 8 -22.91 -4.53 -0.74
CA TRP A 8 -21.53 -4.78 -1.15
C TRP A 8 -21.37 -6.18 -1.71
N LYS A 9 -20.89 -6.25 -2.94
CA LYS A 9 -20.41 -7.47 -3.59
C LYS A 9 -18.90 -7.44 -3.66
N PHE A 10 -18.27 -8.55 -3.29
CA PHE A 10 -16.83 -8.70 -3.48
C PHE A 10 -16.51 -8.77 -4.97
N GLU A 11 -15.58 -7.92 -5.42
CA GLU A 11 -15.10 -7.86 -6.79
C GLU A 11 -13.59 -8.14 -6.82
N LYS A 12 -13.22 -9.37 -7.19
CA LYS A 12 -11.81 -9.81 -7.17
C LYS A 12 -10.92 -8.95 -8.06
N LEU A 13 -11.39 -8.58 -9.25
CA LEU A 13 -10.64 -7.73 -10.18
C LEU A 13 -10.37 -6.35 -9.59
N LYS A 14 -11.33 -5.79 -8.84
CA LYS A 14 -11.15 -4.51 -8.15
C LYS A 14 -10.14 -4.63 -7.02
N GLN A 15 -10.16 -5.73 -6.27
CA GLN A 15 -9.14 -6.00 -5.24
C GLN A 15 -7.74 -6.08 -5.86
N ILE A 16 -7.57 -6.83 -6.95
CA ILE A 16 -6.28 -6.95 -7.65
C ILE A 16 -5.82 -5.57 -8.13
N TRP A 17 -6.70 -4.81 -8.78
CA TRP A 17 -6.37 -3.46 -9.25
C TRP A 17 -5.92 -2.56 -8.10
N LEU A 18 -6.60 -2.59 -6.95
CA LEU A 18 -6.19 -1.83 -5.77
C LEU A 18 -4.82 -2.28 -5.24
N MET A 19 -4.53 -3.59 -5.21
CA MET A 19 -3.22 -4.10 -4.78
C MET A 19 -2.09 -3.58 -5.68
N ASP A 20 -2.34 -3.48 -6.99
CA ASP A 20 -1.35 -3.01 -7.95
C ASP A 20 -1.12 -1.49 -7.85
N HIS A 21 -2.16 -0.71 -7.53
CA HIS A 21 -2.14 0.75 -7.67
C HIS A 21 -2.18 1.56 -6.36
N LEU A 22 -2.39 0.94 -5.18
CA LEU A 22 -2.57 1.69 -3.93
C LEU A 22 -1.42 2.63 -3.53
N LEU A 23 -0.21 2.39 -4.03
CA LEU A 23 0.97 3.21 -3.71
C LEU A 23 1.12 4.43 -4.63
N ASP A 24 0.36 4.48 -5.74
CA ASP A 24 0.36 5.59 -6.69
C ASP A 24 -0.79 6.55 -6.37
N ASP A 25 -0.47 7.82 -6.14
CA ASP A 25 -1.44 8.87 -5.82
C ASP A 25 -2.27 9.32 -7.01
N LYS A 26 -1.77 9.07 -8.23
CA LYS A 26 -2.53 9.34 -9.47
C LYS A 26 -3.64 8.33 -9.68
N SER A 27 -3.39 7.06 -9.33
CA SER A 27 -4.37 5.98 -9.45
C SER A 27 -5.31 5.92 -8.26
N VAL A 28 -4.77 6.00 -7.04
CA VAL A 28 -5.54 6.04 -5.80
C VAL A 28 -5.35 7.41 -5.16
N PRO A 29 -6.33 8.32 -5.24
CA PRO A 29 -6.25 9.64 -4.63
C PRO A 29 -5.99 9.60 -3.11
N ASN A 30 -5.30 10.61 -2.59
CA ASN A 30 -4.92 10.69 -1.17
C ASN A 30 -6.12 10.66 -0.21
N ASP A 31 -7.27 11.19 -0.62
CA ASP A 31 -8.53 11.15 0.15
C ASP A 31 -9.15 9.75 0.22
N ILE A 32 -8.90 8.91 -0.79
CA ILE A 32 -9.43 7.54 -0.87
C ILE A 32 -8.46 6.53 -0.24
N PHE A 33 -7.16 6.81 -0.24
CA PHE A 33 -6.12 5.91 0.26
C PHE A 33 -6.40 5.35 1.68
N PRO A 34 -6.82 6.13 2.69
CA PRO A 34 -7.15 5.59 4.01
C PRO A 34 -8.27 4.53 3.97
N THR A 35 -9.25 4.71 3.09
CA THR A 35 -10.34 3.73 2.90
C THR A 35 -9.84 2.46 2.22
N VAL A 36 -8.87 2.57 1.31
CA VAL A 36 -8.23 1.41 0.67
C VAL A 36 -7.34 0.67 1.67
N LEU A 37 -6.63 1.39 2.53
CA LEU A 37 -5.80 0.81 3.58
C LEU A 37 -6.66 -0.03 4.54
N GLU A 38 -7.74 0.54 5.06
CA GLU A 38 -8.71 -0.15 5.94
C GLU A 38 -9.34 -1.38 5.24
N TYR A 39 -9.56 -1.31 3.92
CA TYR A 39 -10.05 -2.46 3.15
C TYR A 39 -9.07 -3.65 3.18
N PHE A 40 -7.76 -3.38 3.25
CA PHE A 40 -6.71 -4.39 3.25
C PHE A 40 -6.25 -4.84 4.65
N GLU A 41 -6.54 -4.10 5.72
CA GLU A 41 -6.24 -4.50 7.11
C GLU A 41 -6.80 -5.90 7.45
N GLY A 42 -7.99 -6.23 6.92
CA GLY A 42 -8.63 -7.52 7.11
C GLY A 42 -8.17 -8.62 6.14
N CYS A 43 -7.27 -8.34 5.19
CA CYS A 43 -6.83 -9.34 4.21
C CYS A 43 -5.93 -10.40 4.85
N LYS A 44 -6.12 -11.65 4.43
CA LYS A 44 -5.38 -12.83 4.90
C LYS A 44 -4.83 -13.63 3.72
N GLY A 45 -3.86 -14.49 4.01
CA GLY A 45 -3.23 -15.37 3.04
C GLY A 45 -2.54 -14.60 1.91
N MET A 46 -2.70 -15.09 0.67
CA MET A 46 -1.90 -14.61 -0.46
C MET A 46 -2.02 -13.10 -0.72
N ALA A 47 -3.22 -12.52 -0.62
CA ALA A 47 -3.39 -11.09 -0.87
C ALA A 47 -2.55 -10.23 0.09
N ARG A 48 -2.46 -10.66 1.35
CA ARG A 48 -1.64 -10.00 2.37
C ARG A 48 -0.15 -10.18 2.09
N GLU A 49 0.30 -11.40 1.81
CA GLU A 49 1.71 -11.66 1.49
C GLU A 49 2.18 -10.85 0.28
N THR A 50 1.35 -10.73 -0.75
CA THR A 50 1.64 -9.88 -1.91
C THR A 50 1.76 -8.41 -1.53
N LEU A 51 0.86 -7.89 -0.68
CA LEU A 51 0.92 -6.49 -0.23
C LEU A 51 2.14 -6.21 0.67
N LEU A 52 2.47 -7.13 1.58
CA LEU A 52 3.67 -7.05 2.41
C LEU A 52 4.92 -7.00 1.53
N LYS A 53 5.03 -7.93 0.58
CA LYS A 53 6.15 -7.97 -0.36
C LYS A 53 6.24 -6.66 -1.16
N LYS A 54 5.13 -6.17 -1.69
CA LYS A 54 5.09 -4.93 -2.46
C LYS A 54 5.52 -3.71 -1.64
N GLY A 55 5.07 -3.61 -0.39
CA GLY A 55 5.52 -2.56 0.53
C GLY A 55 7.02 -2.65 0.79
N MET A 56 7.54 -3.84 1.12
CA MET A 56 8.97 -4.06 1.37
C MET A 56 9.84 -3.78 0.13
N ASP A 57 9.40 -4.21 -1.05
CA ASP A 57 10.11 -3.99 -2.31
C ASP A 57 10.26 -2.49 -2.62
N VAL A 58 9.22 -1.69 -2.33
CA VAL A 58 9.29 -0.22 -2.46
C VAL A 58 10.29 0.36 -1.46
N ILE A 59 10.21 0.01 -0.17
CA ILE A 59 11.17 0.51 0.83
C ILE A 59 12.61 0.20 0.40
N LYS A 60 12.86 -1.05 -0.01
CA LYS A 60 14.18 -1.49 -0.47
C LYS A 60 14.65 -0.78 -1.75
N LYS A 61 13.75 -0.55 -2.71
CA LYS A 61 14.04 0.23 -3.92
C LYS A 61 14.56 1.62 -3.54
N TYR A 62 13.85 2.31 -2.66
CA TYR A 62 14.25 3.64 -2.22
C TYR A 62 15.56 3.62 -1.45
N GLU A 63 15.78 2.66 -0.53
CA GLU A 63 17.06 2.49 0.19
C GLU A 63 18.25 2.32 -0.76
N LEU A 64 18.09 1.52 -1.83
CA LEU A 64 19.11 1.33 -2.86
C LEU A 64 19.36 2.60 -3.67
N GLN A 65 18.31 3.36 -4.00
CA GLN A 65 18.44 4.64 -4.70
C GLN A 65 19.18 5.67 -3.85
N GLN A 66 18.95 5.72 -2.53
CA GLN A 66 19.72 6.62 -1.65
C GLN A 66 21.22 6.31 -1.72
N GLN A 67 21.58 5.02 -1.72
CA GLN A 67 22.98 4.59 -1.75
C GLN A 67 23.67 4.85 -3.10
N GLN A 68 22.92 4.83 -4.21
CA GLN A 68 23.48 4.99 -5.56
C GLN A 68 23.50 6.43 -6.05
N GLU A 69 22.46 7.20 -5.74
CA GLU A 69 22.21 8.53 -6.32
C GLU A 69 22.59 9.67 -5.36
N ASP A 70 23.15 9.36 -4.18
CA ASP A 70 23.49 10.32 -3.11
C ASP A 70 22.30 11.29 -2.82
N LEU A 71 21.08 10.77 -3.00
CA LEU A 71 19.85 11.52 -2.81
C LEU A 71 19.67 11.84 -1.34
N GLU A 72 19.26 13.09 -1.06
CA GLU A 72 18.95 13.52 0.30
C GLU A 72 17.92 12.59 0.94
N GLU A 73 18.22 12.18 2.17
CA GLU A 73 17.40 11.19 2.87
C GLU A 73 15.94 11.66 3.05
N GLU A 74 15.77 12.97 3.19
CA GLU A 74 14.49 13.64 3.33
C GLU A 74 13.66 13.54 2.04
N ALA A 75 14.25 13.85 0.88
CA ALA A 75 13.55 13.85 -0.42
C ALA A 75 12.97 12.47 -0.78
N VAL A 76 13.68 11.39 -0.42
CA VAL A 76 13.23 10.01 -0.62
C VAL A 76 12.07 9.66 0.30
N ARG A 77 12.14 10.08 1.57
CA ARG A 77 11.06 9.89 2.56
C ARG A 77 9.82 10.73 2.27
N GLU A 78 9.96 11.83 1.53
CA GLU A 78 8.85 12.68 1.09
C GLU A 78 8.07 12.10 -0.09
N SER A 79 8.59 11.09 -0.80
CA SER A 79 7.87 10.50 -1.91
C SER A 79 6.58 9.80 -1.44
N VAL A 80 5.48 10.06 -2.14
CA VAL A 80 4.15 9.52 -1.77
C VAL A 80 4.15 7.99 -1.81
N GLU A 81 4.84 7.40 -2.80
CA GLU A 81 5.00 5.95 -2.95
C GLU A 81 5.63 5.34 -1.69
N TYR A 82 6.70 5.95 -1.17
CA TYR A 82 7.41 5.49 0.03
C TYR A 82 6.57 5.64 1.30
N GLN A 83 5.91 6.79 1.47
CA GLN A 83 5.05 7.05 2.63
C GLN A 83 3.89 6.05 2.69
N ARG A 84 3.23 5.81 1.55
CA ARG A 84 2.15 4.83 1.46
C ARG A 84 2.63 3.40 1.67
N ALA A 85 3.84 3.05 1.21
CA ALA A 85 4.42 1.75 1.46
C ALA A 85 4.66 1.52 2.97
N ARG A 86 5.15 2.55 3.69
CA ARG A 86 5.26 2.48 5.15
C ARG A 86 3.92 2.32 5.83
N GLN A 87 2.92 3.12 5.46
CA GLN A 87 1.56 3.02 6.01
C GLN A 87 0.93 1.63 5.75
N LEU A 88 1.15 1.07 4.56
CA LEU A 88 0.72 -0.29 4.21
C LEU A 88 1.33 -1.33 5.15
N LEU A 89 2.65 -1.28 5.35
CA LEU A 89 3.34 -2.23 6.22
C LEU A 89 2.92 -2.11 7.69
N GLN A 90 2.60 -0.91 8.15
CA GLN A 90 2.10 -0.66 9.52
C GLN A 90 0.66 -1.14 9.73
N ALA A 91 -0.18 -1.05 8.69
CA ALA A 91 -1.58 -1.45 8.75
C ALA A 91 -1.78 -2.98 8.67
N LEU A 92 -0.84 -3.71 8.07
CA LEU A 92 -0.93 -5.17 7.95
C LEU A 92 -0.44 -5.83 9.26
N PRO A 93 -1.33 -6.48 10.04
CA PRO A 93 -0.97 -6.95 11.38
C PRO A 93 0.04 -8.09 11.32
N THR A 94 1.28 -7.95 11.80
CA THR A 94 2.22 -9.08 11.91
C THR A 94 1.59 -10.20 12.72
N GLU A 95 1.51 -11.42 12.16
CA GLU A 95 0.87 -12.56 12.85
C GLU A 95 1.49 -12.70 14.25
N THR A 96 0.64 -12.60 15.28
CA THR A 96 0.96 -12.93 16.67
C THR A 96 0.77 -14.42 16.87
#